data_AF-A0A6P2W610-F1
#
_entry.id   AF-A0A6P2W610-F1
#
_cell.length_a   1.000
_cell.length_b   1.000
_cell.length_c   1.000
_cell.angle_alpha   90.00
_cell.angle_beta   90.00
_cell.angle_gamma   90.00
#
_symmetry.space_group_name_H-M   'P 1'
#
loop_
_entity.id
_entity.type
_entity.pdbx_description
1 polymer ?
#
loop_
_entity_poly.entity_id
_entity_poly.type
_entity_poly.pdbx_seq_one_letter_code
_entity_poly.pdbx_strand_id
1 'polypeptide(L)'
;MVGIHDLNAYFDIAASAGGVNIVPHVQAAAPVDVSYSLRITKTGGAGSASLTRSGESRLAGGEDRPLATLRLSVDSSDICKATLVLHVNGEQAEYSADCNPHRAPG
;
A
#
# COMPACT_ATOMS: atom_id res chain seq x y z
N MET A 1 25.06 -0.21 4.59
CA MET A 1 24.04 0.87 4.50
C MET A 1 22.76 0.18 4.12
N VAL A 2 21.65 0.41 4.83
CA VAL A 2 20.36 -0.20 4.49
C VAL A 2 19.88 0.43 3.18
N GLY A 3 19.78 -0.36 2.12
CA GLY A 3 19.29 0.08 0.82
C GLY A 3 17.83 -0.30 0.61
N ILE A 4 17.26 0.12 -0.52
CA ILE A 4 15.87 -0.25 -0.86
C ILE A 4 15.70 -1.78 -1.01
N HIS A 5 16.78 -2.50 -1.34
CA HIS A 5 16.80 -3.96 -1.46
C HIS A 5 16.69 -4.70 -0.11
N ASP A 6 16.93 -4.00 0.99
CA ASP A 6 16.78 -4.54 2.35
C ASP A 6 15.35 -4.32 2.90
N LEU A 7 14.47 -3.73 2.08
CA LEU A 7 13.05 -3.54 2.38
C LEU A 7 12.20 -4.55 1.61
N ASN A 8 11.23 -5.12 2.32
CA ASN A 8 10.12 -5.84 1.73
C ASN A 8 8.83 -5.11 2.04
N ALA A 9 7.91 -5.03 1.07
CA ALA A 9 6.62 -4.41 1.27
C ALA A 9 5.52 -5.20 0.60
N TYR A 10 4.37 -5.23 1.25
CA TYR A 10 3.18 -5.92 0.79
C TYR A 10 1.93 -5.20 1.26
N PHE A 11 0.79 -5.60 0.73
CA PHE A 11 -0.50 -5.04 1.13
C PHE A 11 -1.31 -6.12 1.84
N ASP A 12 -1.77 -5.82 3.05
CA ASP A 12 -2.89 -6.53 3.67
C ASP A 12 -4.19 -5.88 3.17
N ILE A 13 -4.96 -6.64 2.40
CA ILE A 13 -6.18 -6.20 1.73
C ILE A 13 -7.31 -7.11 2.18
N ALA A 14 -8.23 -6.54 2.94
CA ALA A 14 -9.36 -7.28 3.50
C ALA A 14 -10.68 -6.60 3.16
N ALA A 15 -11.66 -7.40 2.77
CA ALA A 15 -13.04 -6.96 2.70
C ALA A 15 -13.51 -6.53 4.11
N SER A 16 -14.27 -5.45 4.18
CA SER A 16 -14.86 -4.90 5.40
C SER A 16 -16.32 -4.54 5.16
N ALA A 17 -17.14 -4.42 6.20
CA ALA A 17 -18.54 -4.04 6.06
C ALA A 17 -18.67 -2.62 5.44
N GLY A 18 -18.92 -2.50 4.14
CA GLY A 18 -19.02 -1.21 3.43
C GLY A 18 -17.81 -0.80 2.58
N GLY A 19 -16.85 -1.71 2.35
CA GLY A 19 -15.74 -1.49 1.42
C GLY A 19 -14.54 -2.38 1.68
N VAL A 20 -13.37 -1.90 1.31
CA VAL A 20 -12.10 -2.62 1.44
C VAL A 20 -11.17 -1.84 2.36
N ASN A 21 -10.53 -2.55 3.29
CA ASN A 21 -9.41 -2.04 4.08
C ASN A 21 -8.11 -2.40 3.38
N ILE A 22 -7.25 -1.40 3.19
CA ILE A 22 -5.98 -1.51 2.50
C ILE A 22 -4.91 -0.99 3.44
N VAL A 23 -4.00 -1.87 3.83
CA VAL A 23 -2.92 -1.58 4.77
C VAL A 23 -1.59 -1.99 4.12
N PRO A 24 -0.77 -1.05 3.64
CA PRO A 24 0.60 -1.38 3.28
C PRO A 24 1.44 -1.64 4.53
N HIS A 25 2.14 -2.77 4.48
CA HIS A 25 3.12 -3.20 5.45
C HIS A 25 4.51 -3.10 4.86
N VAL A 26 5.48 -2.73 5.69
CA VAL A 26 6.90 -2.70 5.32
C VAL A 26 7.71 -3.37 6.41
N GLN A 27 8.61 -4.24 5.97
CA GLN A 27 9.62 -4.88 6.79
C GLN A 27 11.00 -4.45 6.33
N ALA A 28 11.87 -4.12 7.29
CA ALA A 28 13.28 -3.83 7.02
C ALA A 28 14.18 -4.86 7.70
N ALA A 29 15.27 -5.25 7.05
CA ALA A 29 16.26 -6.14 7.67
C ALA A 29 17.04 -5.48 8.84
N ALA A 30 17.11 -4.14 8.86
CA ALA A 30 17.82 -3.35 9.87
C ALA A 30 17.13 -1.99 10.08
N PRO A 31 17.43 -1.28 11.19
CA PRO A 31 16.80 0.01 11.47
C PRO A 31 17.02 1.04 10.37
N VAL A 32 15.94 1.69 9.91
CA VAL A 32 15.98 2.66 8.83
C VAL A 32 14.81 3.64 8.88
N ASP A 33 15.07 4.89 8.51
CA ASP A 33 14.03 5.90 8.30
C ASP A 33 13.60 5.83 6.82
N VAL A 34 12.29 5.67 6.59
CA VAL A 34 11.68 5.52 5.27
C VAL A 34 10.61 6.59 5.08
N SER A 35 10.61 7.25 3.94
CA SER A 35 9.46 8.04 3.49
C SER A 35 8.66 7.25 2.47
N TYR A 36 7.35 7.43 2.47
CA TYR A 36 6.45 6.67 1.62
C TYR A 36 5.40 7.55 0.97
N SER A 37 4.92 7.12 -0.19
CA SER A 37 3.77 7.66 -0.89
C SER A 37 2.86 6.52 -1.34
N LEU A 38 1.65 6.49 -0.83
CA LEU A 38 0.63 5.51 -1.11
C LEU A 38 -0.45 6.16 -1.97
N ARG A 39 -0.68 5.63 -3.16
CA ARG A 39 -1.74 6.03 -4.08
C ARG A 39 -2.70 4.88 -4.28
N ILE A 40 -3.99 5.14 -4.13
CA ILE A 40 -5.06 4.21 -4.49
C ILE A 40 -5.90 4.84 -5.58
N THR A 41 -6.13 4.13 -6.66
CA THR A 41 -7.05 4.54 -7.72
C THR A 41 -8.18 3.55 -7.83
N LYS A 42 -9.41 4.06 -7.91
CA LYS A 42 -10.62 3.29 -8.15
C LYS A 42 -11.32 3.82 -9.38
N THR A 43 -11.71 2.93 -10.28
CA THR A 43 -12.55 3.28 -11.44
C THR A 43 -13.73 2.33 -11.48
N GLY A 44 -14.94 2.89 -11.49
CA GLY A 44 -16.19 2.16 -11.47
C GLY A 44 -17.27 2.82 -12.34
N GLY A 45 -18.49 2.30 -12.27
CA GLY A 45 -19.62 2.84 -13.04
C GLY A 45 -19.98 4.29 -12.68
N ALA A 46 -19.68 4.73 -11.46
CA ALA A 46 -19.89 6.10 -10.99
C ALA A 46 -18.73 7.07 -11.34
N GLY A 47 -17.66 6.58 -11.97
CA GLY A 47 -16.48 7.37 -12.32
C GLY A 47 -15.19 6.90 -11.63
N SER A 48 -14.18 7.76 -11.65
CA SER A 48 -12.86 7.48 -11.08
C SER A 48 -12.59 8.33 -9.84
N ALA A 49 -11.97 7.72 -8.84
CA ALA A 49 -11.50 8.36 -7.63
C ALA A 49 -10.02 8.00 -7.41
N SER A 50 -9.26 8.93 -6.82
CA SER A 50 -7.90 8.65 -6.38
C SER A 50 -7.68 9.21 -4.98
N LEU A 51 -7.00 8.43 -4.15
CA LEU A 51 -6.57 8.83 -2.82
C LEU A 51 -5.05 8.74 -2.77
N THR A 52 -4.40 9.76 -2.20
CA THR A 52 -2.95 9.74 -1.98
C THR A 52 -2.68 10.02 -0.51
N ARG A 53 -1.78 9.25 0.11
CA ARG A 53 -1.30 9.45 1.47
C ARG A 53 0.20 9.24 1.52
N SER A 54 0.93 10.21 2.03
CA SER A 54 2.38 10.12 2.21
C SER A 54 2.75 10.34 3.67
N GLY A 55 3.95 9.94 4.04
CA GLY A 55 4.48 10.13 5.38
C GLY A 55 5.89 9.59 5.53
N GLU A 56 6.37 9.65 6.77
CA GLU A 56 7.65 9.10 7.18
C GLU A 56 7.41 8.06 8.28
N SER A 57 8.27 7.03 8.33
CA SER A 57 8.22 5.98 9.33
C SER A 57 9.63 5.53 9.67
N ARG A 58 9.85 5.23 10.95
CA ARG A 58 11.10 4.64 11.43
C ARG A 58 10.89 3.15 11.65
N LEU A 59 11.58 2.30 10.88
CA LEU A 59 11.49 0.86 11.04
C LEU A 59 12.56 0.37 12.00
N ALA A 60 12.23 -0.55 12.91
CA ALA A 60 13.23 -1.38 13.56
C ALA A 60 13.60 -2.57 12.66
N GLY A 61 14.79 -3.12 12.83
CA GLY A 61 15.22 -4.31 12.10
C GLY A 61 14.37 -5.53 12.46
N GLY A 62 13.85 -6.22 11.45
CA GLY A 62 12.99 -7.40 11.58
C GLY A 62 11.52 -7.09 11.88
N GLU A 63 11.17 -5.84 12.17
CA GLU A 63 9.80 -5.43 12.46
C GLU A 63 8.97 -5.35 11.17
N ASP A 64 7.78 -5.95 11.18
CA ASP A 64 6.76 -5.71 10.16
C ASP A 64 5.85 -4.57 10.63
N ARG A 65 5.89 -3.44 9.93
CA ARG A 65 5.21 -2.21 10.36
C ARG A 65 4.13 -1.77 9.36
N PRO A 66 2.88 -1.58 9.80
CA PRO A 66 1.87 -0.93 8.98
C PRO A 66 2.18 0.56 8.83
N LEU A 67 2.14 1.07 7.59
CA LEU A 67 2.40 2.49 7.32
C LEU A 67 1.15 3.35 7.44
N ALA A 68 0.02 2.83 6.97
CA ALA A 68 -1.25 3.53 6.95
C ALA A 68 -2.40 2.53 6.87
N THR A 69 -3.56 2.90 7.40
CA THR A 69 -4.82 2.20 7.12
C THR A 69 -5.68 3.10 6.27
N LEU A 70 -6.13 2.59 5.13
CA LEU A 70 -7.06 3.27 4.24
C LEU A 70 -8.29 2.40 4.02
N ARG A 71 -9.45 3.06 3.94
CA ARG A 71 -10.72 2.40 3.67
C ARG A 71 -11.38 3.04 2.48
N LEU A 72 -11.82 2.21 1.54
CA LEU A 72 -12.44 2.65 0.31
C LEU A 72 -13.63 1.77 -0.03
N SER A 73 -14.77 2.35 -0.38
CA SER A 73 -15.89 1.59 -0.93
C SER A 73 -15.56 1.17 -2.36
N VAL A 74 -15.43 -0.13 -2.57
CA VAL A 74 -15.08 -0.77 -3.86
C VAL A 74 -16.13 -1.85 -4.11
N ASP A 75 -16.82 -1.74 -5.24
CA ASP A 75 -17.78 -2.75 -5.68
C ASP A 75 -17.09 -3.88 -6.46
N SER A 76 -17.75 -5.03 -6.65
CA SER A 76 -17.16 -6.18 -7.35
C SER A 76 -16.77 -5.90 -8.81
N SER A 77 -17.44 -4.93 -9.45
CA SER A 77 -17.14 -4.48 -10.82
C SER A 77 -16.08 -3.39 -10.90
N ASP A 78 -15.67 -2.80 -9.77
CA ASP A 78 -14.70 -1.70 -9.76
C ASP A 78 -13.29 -2.22 -10.03
N ILE A 79 -12.50 -1.42 -10.74
CA ILE A 79 -11.06 -1.63 -10.87
C ILE A 79 -10.39 -0.84 -9.75
N CYS A 80 -9.69 -1.53 -8.84
CA CYS A 80 -8.95 -0.93 -7.73
C CYS A 80 -7.47 -1.25 -7.87
N LYS A 81 -6.61 -0.22 -7.87
CA LYS A 81 -5.15 -0.39 -7.83
C LYS A 81 -4.57 0.38 -6.64
N ALA A 82 -3.80 -0.30 -5.80
CA ALA A 82 -2.97 0.31 -4.77
C ALA A 82 -1.52 0.32 -5.24
N THR A 83 -0.84 1.45 -5.09
CA THR A 83 0.56 1.66 -5.44
C THR A 83 1.26 2.35 -4.27
N LEU A 84 2.29 1.70 -3.73
CA LEU A 84 3.13 2.19 -2.65
C LEU A 84 4.51 2.46 -3.23
N VAL A 85 5.00 3.68 -3.07
CA VAL A 85 6.39 4.05 -3.35
C VAL A 85 7.09 4.25 -2.02
N LEU A 86 8.19 3.55 -1.80
CA LEU A 86 9.07 3.73 -0.66
C LEU A 86 10.34 4.45 -1.11
N HIS A 87 10.83 5.37 -0.29
CA HIS A 87 12.09 6.05 -0.49
C HIS A 87 12.98 5.86 0.74
N VAL A 88 14.22 5.45 0.51
CA VAL A 88 15.25 5.26 1.53
C VAL A 88 16.60 5.68 0.95
N ASN A 89 17.33 6.55 1.65
CA ASN A 89 18.70 6.95 1.29
C ASN A 89 18.87 7.43 -0.17
N GLY A 90 17.83 8.03 -0.77
CA GLY A 90 17.83 8.51 -2.15
C GLY A 90 17.45 7.45 -3.21
N GLU A 91 17.26 6.21 -2.80
CA GLU A 91 16.72 5.13 -3.64
C GLU A 91 15.19 5.03 -3.47
N GLN A 92 14.52 4.43 -4.44
CA GLN A 92 13.08 4.18 -4.38
C GLN A 92 12.68 2.82 -4.94
N ALA A 93 11.60 2.25 -4.42
CA ALA A 93 10.93 1.07 -4.98
C ALA A 93 9.42 1.27 -5.01
N GLU A 94 8.78 0.73 -6.05
CA GLU A 94 7.33 0.76 -6.23
C GLU A 94 6.75 -0.65 -6.05
N TYR A 95 5.70 -0.75 -5.25
CA TYR A 95 4.93 -1.96 -4.98
C TYR A 95 3.49 -1.69 -5.41
N SER A 96 2.90 -2.58 -6.19
CA SER A 96 1.52 -2.43 -6.66
C SER A 96 0.72 -3.71 -6.43
N ALA A 97 -0.57 -3.56 -6.09
CA ALA A 97 -1.50 -4.67 -5.93
C ALA A 97 -2.90 -4.29 -6.46
N ASP A 98 -3.66 -5.30 -6.92
CA ASP A 98 -5.11 -5.18 -7.08
C ASP A 98 -5.73 -5.09 -5.69
N CYS A 99 -6.50 -4.04 -5.43
CA CYS A 99 -7.13 -3.78 -4.15
C CYS A 99 -8.63 -4.09 -4.12
N ASN A 100 -9.13 -4.87 -5.08
CA ASN A 100 -10.50 -5.35 -5.10
C ASN A 100 -10.57 -6.85 -4.73
N PRO A 101 -10.71 -7.20 -3.45
CA PRO A 101 -10.87 -8.59 -3.03
C PRO A 101 -12.24 -9.18 -3.42
N HIS A 102 -13.20 -8.35 -3.87
CA HIS A 102 -14.51 -8.80 -4.33
C HIS A 102 -14.50 -9.26 -5.79
N ARG A 103 -13.41 -9.00 -6.52
CA ARG A 103 -13.27 -9.41 -7.91
C ARG A 103 -12.89 -10.88 -7.95
N ALA A 104 -13.72 -11.72 -8.57
CA ALA A 104 -13.36 -13.11 -8.82
C ALA A 104 -12.14 -13.18 -9.76
N PRO A 105 -11.20 -14.12 -9.54
CA PRO A 105 -10.21 -14.44 -10.57
C PRO A 105 -10.97 -14.95 -11.80
N GLY A 106 -10.81 -14.24 -12.93
CA GLY A 106 -11.41 -14.61 -14.21
C GLY A 106 -10.78 -15.86 -14.81
#